data_AF-A0A424NMM3-F1
#
_entry.id   AF-A0A424NMM3-F1
#
_cell.length_a   1.000
_cell.length_b   1.000
_cell.length_c   1.000
_cell.angle_alpha   90.00
_cell.angle_beta   90.00
_cell.angle_gamma   90.00
#
_symmetry.space_group_name_H-M   'P 1'
#
loop_
_entity.id
_entity.type
_entity.pdbx_description
1 polymer ?
#
loop_
_entity_poly.entity_id
_entity_poly.type
_entity_poly.pdbx_seq_one_letter_code
_entity_poly.pdbx_strand_id
1 'polypeptide(L)'
;MKIRYDFYIVFFLLIISINETYSQLSDLHYIPPLTSGGDLSANAYFKRQYLYISTPETSNVDVQITPIGGVPFNVTVSNASPYRYDIDNTGADQNGGQLYLASPTLTAGSIINDKGYIIQSSKEVYVGVRVFGDSQGGSSFPQAGAMTSKGKSALGKSFKAG
;
A
#
# COMPACT_ATOMS: atom_id res chain seq x y z
N MET A 1 7.49 -23.17 -38.35
CA MET A 1 6.82 -24.03 -37.34
C MET A 1 5.43 -23.47 -37.10
N LYS A 2 4.36 -24.11 -37.61
CA LYS A 2 2.98 -23.65 -37.41
C LYS A 2 2.44 -24.32 -36.15
N ILE A 3 2.26 -23.55 -35.08
CA ILE A 3 1.60 -24.03 -33.86
C ILE A 3 0.11 -24.25 -34.19
N ARG A 4 -0.38 -25.49 -34.03
CA ARG A 4 -1.80 -25.83 -34.15
C ARG A 4 -2.35 -25.81 -32.72
N TYR A 5 -3.07 -24.76 -32.34
CA TYR A 5 -3.76 -24.75 -31.06
C TYR A 5 -5.01 -25.62 -31.16
N ASP A 6 -5.10 -26.69 -30.36
CA ASP A 6 -6.32 -27.48 -30.28
C ASP A 6 -7.44 -26.63 -29.69
N PHE A 7 -8.54 -26.51 -30.43
CA PHE A 7 -9.70 -25.70 -30.06
C PHE A 7 -10.19 -26.02 -28.64
N TYR A 8 -10.15 -27.29 -28.24
CA TYR A 8 -10.51 -27.74 -26.90
C TYR A 8 -9.60 -27.21 -25.79
N ILE A 9 -8.29 -27.08 -26.06
CA ILE A 9 -7.33 -26.52 -25.09
C ILE A 9 -7.59 -25.03 -24.90
N VAL A 10 -7.83 -24.30 -25.99
CA VAL A 10 -8.16 -22.86 -25.94
C VAL A 10 -9.48 -22.64 -25.20
N PHE A 11 -10.49 -23.46 -25.47
CA PHE A 11 -11.79 -23.40 -24.81
C PHE A 11 -11.71 -23.74 -23.32
N PHE A 12 -10.91 -24.74 -22.94
CA PHE A 12 -10.67 -25.09 -21.55
C PHE A 12 -9.95 -23.98 -20.77
N LEU A 13 -8.93 -23.34 -21.37
CA LEU A 13 -8.27 -22.17 -20.78
C LEU A 13 -9.23 -20.98 -20.61
N LEU A 14 -10.14 -20.78 -21.56
CA LEU A 14 -11.16 -19.74 -21.47
C LEU A 14 -12.12 -19.98 -20.29
N ILE A 15 -12.53 -21.23 -20.05
CA ILE A 15 -13.39 -21.58 -18.91
C ILE A 15 -12.69 -21.34 -17.56
N ILE A 16 -11.39 -21.61 -17.46
CA ILE A 16 -10.62 -21.36 -16.23
C ILE A 16 -10.43 -19.85 -15.98
N SER A 17 -10.49 -19.02 -17.03
CA SER A 17 -10.30 -17.57 -16.92
C SER A 17 -11.51 -16.79 -16.38
N ILE A 18 -12.68 -17.42 -16.22
CA ILE A 18 -13.94 -16.76 -15.81
C ILE A 18 -14.11 -16.65 -14.28
N ASN A 19 -13.03 -16.70 -13.50
CA ASN A 19 -13.12 -16.63 -12.04
C ASN A 19 -13.24 -15.16 -11.58
N GLU A 20 -14.32 -14.83 -10.85
CA GLU A 20 -14.46 -13.56 -10.13
C GLU A 20 -13.41 -13.51 -9.00
N THR A 21 -12.42 -12.64 -9.12
CA THR A 21 -11.35 -12.49 -8.14
C THR A 21 -11.63 -11.29 -7.22
N TYR A 22 -12.23 -11.54 -6.05
CA TYR A 22 -12.36 -10.55 -4.96
C TYR A 22 -11.07 -10.46 -4.16
N SER A 23 -9.97 -10.15 -4.83
CA SER A 23 -8.75 -9.83 -4.12
C SER A 23 -8.63 -8.33 -4.19
N GLN A 24 -8.54 -7.67 -3.01
CA GLN A 24 -8.06 -6.29 -2.78
C GLN A 24 -9.07 -5.30 -2.18
N LEU A 25 -10.37 -5.61 -2.19
CA LEU A 25 -11.38 -4.86 -1.42
C LEU A 25 -11.56 -5.48 -0.03
N SER A 26 -11.62 -4.65 1.00
CA SER A 26 -11.88 -5.09 2.38
C SER A 26 -12.35 -3.93 3.25
N ASP A 27 -12.96 -4.25 4.39
CA ASP A 27 -13.38 -3.31 5.44
C ASP A 27 -12.28 -3.07 6.50
N LEU A 28 -11.21 -3.85 6.46
CA LEU A 28 -10.08 -3.76 7.37
C LEU A 28 -8.79 -4.03 6.61
N HIS A 29 -7.85 -3.08 6.63
CA HIS A 29 -6.56 -3.18 5.94
C HIS A 29 -5.40 -2.94 6.88
N TYR A 30 -4.39 -3.80 6.80
CA TYR A 30 -3.13 -3.64 7.52
C TYR A 30 -2.04 -3.18 6.55
N ILE A 31 -1.38 -2.08 6.90
CA ILE A 31 -0.24 -1.54 6.19
C ILE A 31 0.98 -1.68 7.10
N PRO A 32 1.86 -2.65 6.84
CA PRO A 32 3.08 -2.80 7.60
C PRO A 32 4.05 -1.64 7.32
N PRO A 33 5.02 -1.42 8.21
CA PRO A 33 6.17 -0.58 7.90
C PRO A 33 6.89 -1.03 6.63
N LEU A 34 7.34 -0.07 5.82
CA LEU A 34 8.21 -0.29 4.68
C LEU A 34 9.68 0.01 5.04
N THR A 35 10.62 -0.62 4.36
CA THR A 35 12.05 -0.32 4.53
C THR A 35 12.58 0.42 3.30
N SER A 36 13.48 1.39 3.50
CA SER A 36 14.28 1.96 2.41
C SER A 36 15.74 1.51 2.54
N GLY A 37 16.43 1.43 1.41
CA GLY A 37 17.84 1.04 1.34
C GLY A 37 18.82 2.15 1.77
N GLY A 38 18.36 3.25 2.36
CA GLY A 38 19.24 4.37 2.68
C GLY A 38 18.57 5.51 3.44
N ASP A 39 19.41 6.26 4.16
CA ASP A 39 19.09 7.51 4.84
C ASP A 39 19.18 8.72 3.87
N LEU A 40 19.12 9.94 4.40
CA LEU A 40 19.29 11.17 3.63
C LEU A 40 20.58 11.28 2.82
N SER A 41 21.61 10.52 3.19
CA SER A 41 22.92 10.51 2.53
C SER A 41 22.94 9.54 1.35
N ALA A 42 21.87 8.75 1.16
CA ALA A 42 21.74 7.84 0.04
C ALA A 42 21.36 8.58 -1.24
N ASN A 43 21.83 8.04 -2.37
CA ASN A 43 21.53 8.57 -3.70
C ASN A 43 20.05 8.43 -4.10
N ALA A 44 19.26 7.68 -3.32
CA ALA A 44 17.81 7.60 -3.44
C ALA A 44 17.18 7.24 -2.08
N TYR A 45 16.26 8.08 -1.61
CA TYR A 45 15.40 7.81 -0.44
C TYR A 45 13.96 8.21 -0.75
N PHE A 46 12.99 7.71 0.02
CA PHE A 46 11.59 8.03 -0.20
C PHE A 46 11.28 9.48 0.22
N LYS A 47 10.80 10.30 -0.72
CA LYS A 47 10.40 11.70 -0.46
C LYS A 47 8.89 11.90 -0.40
N ARG A 48 8.15 11.26 -1.30
CA ARG A 48 6.69 11.39 -1.36
C ARG A 48 6.03 10.07 -1.09
N GLN A 49 5.05 10.09 -0.20
CA GLN A 49 4.35 8.93 0.29
C GLN A 49 2.92 9.28 0.58
N TYR A 50 2.01 8.45 0.10
CA TYR A 50 0.61 8.62 0.40
C TYR A 50 -0.14 7.30 0.40
N LEU A 51 -1.26 7.29 1.12
CA LEU A 51 -2.29 6.27 1.01
C LEU A 51 -3.33 6.76 0.01
N TYR A 52 -3.76 5.87 -0.88
CA TYR A 52 -4.87 6.08 -1.78
C TYR A 52 -6.01 5.14 -1.39
N ILE A 53 -7.16 5.71 -1.07
CA ILE A 53 -8.34 4.97 -0.59
C ILE A 53 -9.48 5.23 -1.57
N SER A 54 -10.09 4.16 -2.08
CA SER A 54 -11.20 4.25 -3.03
C SER A 54 -12.22 3.13 -2.82
N THR A 55 -13.43 3.31 -3.34
CA THR A 55 -14.50 2.32 -3.22
C THR A 55 -15.38 2.32 -4.48
N PRO A 56 -15.98 1.18 -4.87
CA PRO A 56 -17.03 1.16 -5.89
C PRO A 56 -18.37 1.73 -5.37
N GLU A 57 -18.51 1.92 -4.06
CA GLU A 57 -19.74 2.42 -3.43
C GLU A 57 -20.07 3.85 -3.87
N THR A 58 -21.28 4.06 -4.38
CA THR A 58 -21.76 5.40 -4.76
C THR A 58 -22.18 6.22 -3.54
N SER A 59 -22.60 5.55 -2.46
CA SER A 59 -22.85 6.17 -1.17
C SER A 59 -21.55 6.48 -0.43
N ASN A 60 -21.58 7.49 0.44
CA ASN A 60 -20.48 7.77 1.36
C ASN A 60 -20.15 6.56 2.25
N VAL A 61 -18.86 6.26 2.36
CA VAL A 61 -18.27 5.24 3.22
C VAL A 61 -17.36 5.94 4.23
N ASP A 62 -17.61 5.69 5.51
CA ASP A 62 -16.77 6.21 6.59
C ASP A 62 -15.54 5.33 6.74
N VAL A 63 -14.38 5.97 6.80
CA VAL A 63 -13.07 5.32 6.90
C VAL A 63 -12.30 5.93 8.07
N GLN A 64 -11.88 5.09 8.99
CA GLN A 64 -10.95 5.44 10.06
C GLN A 64 -9.53 5.04 9.66
N ILE A 65 -8.61 5.99 9.74
CA ILE A 65 -7.18 5.81 9.52
C ILE A 65 -6.50 5.85 10.88
N THR A 66 -5.88 4.74 11.28
CA THR A 66 -5.21 4.60 12.57
C THR A 66 -3.71 4.41 12.34
N PRO A 67 -2.89 5.45 12.57
CA PRO A 67 -1.44 5.28 12.67
C PRO A 67 -1.12 4.32 13.83
N ILE A 68 -0.27 3.33 13.59
CA ILE A 68 0.17 2.43 14.68
C ILE A 68 0.96 3.27 15.70
N GLY A 69 0.53 3.24 16.96
CA GLY A 69 1.09 4.06 18.04
C GLY A 69 0.65 5.53 18.05
N GLY A 70 -0.24 5.93 17.13
CA GLY A 70 -0.76 7.30 17.02
C GLY A 70 -2.26 7.43 17.32
N VAL A 71 -2.80 8.61 17.00
CA VAL A 71 -4.23 8.93 17.22
C VAL A 71 -5.01 8.66 15.92
N PRO A 72 -6.12 7.90 15.99
CA PRO A 72 -6.97 7.66 14.82
C PRO A 72 -7.73 8.91 14.38
N PHE A 73 -8.00 9.01 13.08
CA PHE A 73 -8.85 10.06 12.51
C PHE A 73 -9.75 9.51 11.41
N ASN A 74 -10.86 10.19 11.14
CA ASN A 74 -11.89 9.72 10.22
C ASN A 74 -11.94 10.57 8.95
N VAL A 75 -12.25 9.91 7.84
CA VAL A 75 -12.47 10.50 6.52
C VAL A 75 -13.64 9.81 5.84
N THR A 76 -14.18 10.42 4.79
CA THR A 76 -15.28 9.83 4.00
C THR A 76 -14.81 9.62 2.57
N VAL A 77 -15.13 8.46 2.00
CA VAL A 77 -14.81 8.10 0.61
C VAL A 77 -16.05 7.64 -0.14
N SER A 78 -16.08 7.84 -1.45
CA SER A 78 -17.08 7.28 -2.35
C SER A 78 -16.47 7.03 -3.71
N ASN A 79 -17.21 6.39 -4.62
CA ASN A 79 -16.77 6.15 -5.99
C ASN A 79 -16.44 7.46 -6.73
N ALA A 80 -17.19 8.53 -6.45
CA ALA A 80 -16.96 9.85 -7.03
C ALA A 80 -15.85 10.64 -6.32
N SER A 81 -15.51 10.28 -5.08
CA SER A 81 -14.55 11.00 -4.25
C SER A 81 -13.60 10.02 -3.55
N PRO A 82 -12.57 9.52 -4.25
CA PRO A 82 -11.48 8.80 -3.61
C PRO A 82 -10.65 9.74 -2.74
N TYR A 83 -10.00 9.20 -1.71
CA TYR A 83 -9.22 9.98 -0.75
C TYR A 83 -7.73 9.67 -0.88
N ARG A 84 -6.93 10.75 -0.91
CA ARG A 84 -5.46 10.68 -0.84
C ARG A 84 -5.01 11.26 0.50
N TYR A 85 -4.34 10.44 1.29
CA TYR A 85 -3.70 10.85 2.54
C TYR A 85 -2.20 10.99 2.32
N ASP A 86 -1.70 12.22 2.22
CA ASP A 86 -0.27 12.49 2.11
C ASP A 86 0.40 12.29 3.48
N ILE A 87 1.32 11.32 3.55
CA ILE A 87 2.10 10.99 4.75
C ILE A 87 3.33 11.90 4.82
N ASP A 88 4.04 12.01 3.71
CA ASP A 88 5.06 13.04 3.48
C ASP A 88 4.99 13.40 1.99
N ASN A 89 5.02 14.69 1.68
CA ASN A 89 5.01 15.18 0.30
C ASN A 89 6.35 15.86 -0.08
N THR A 90 7.20 16.09 0.92
CA THR A 90 8.40 16.93 0.83
C THR A 90 9.69 16.17 1.08
N GLY A 91 9.63 15.00 1.72
CA GLY A 91 10.80 14.30 2.23
C GLY A 91 11.44 15.07 3.38
N ALA A 92 10.59 15.71 4.21
CA ALA A 92 11.03 16.43 5.40
C ALA A 92 11.14 15.49 6.60
N ASP A 93 10.40 14.37 6.58
CA ASP A 93 10.51 13.35 7.61
C ASP A 93 11.66 12.40 7.30
N GLN A 94 12.84 12.77 7.78
CA GLN A 94 14.10 12.11 7.45
C GLN A 94 14.26 10.72 8.07
N ASN A 95 13.35 10.34 8.97
CA ASN A 95 13.44 9.09 9.71
C ASN A 95 12.51 8.00 9.17
N GLY A 96 11.60 8.30 8.25
CA GLY A 96 10.56 7.31 7.94
C GLY A 96 9.13 7.79 7.95
N GLY A 97 8.88 8.89 8.65
CA GLY A 97 7.57 9.17 9.19
C GLY A 97 6.88 7.95 9.76
N GLN A 98 5.58 7.86 9.49
CA GLN A 98 4.74 6.80 10.00
C GLN A 98 4.81 5.52 9.15
N LEU A 99 5.22 5.60 7.87
CA LEU A 99 5.06 4.49 6.92
C LEU A 99 6.34 3.71 6.65
N TYR A 100 7.50 4.37 6.64
CA TYR A 100 8.76 3.69 6.37
C TYR A 100 9.72 3.79 7.55
N LEU A 101 10.78 3.01 7.49
CA LEU A 101 11.93 3.13 8.37
C LEU A 101 13.17 3.35 7.51
N ALA A 102 13.87 4.45 7.79
CA ALA A 102 15.18 4.71 7.21
C ALA A 102 16.22 3.79 7.90
N SER A 103 16.89 2.91 7.15
CA SER A 103 17.95 2.03 7.69
C SER A 103 19.25 2.80 7.93
N PRO A 104 19.86 2.68 9.12
CA PRO A 104 20.61 1.47 9.50
C PRO A 104 20.36 0.95 10.95
N THR A 105 19.35 1.43 11.66
CA THR A 105 19.15 1.15 13.11
C THR A 105 18.28 -0.06 13.44
N LEU A 106 17.64 -0.69 12.45
CA LEU A 106 16.85 -1.90 12.69
C LEU A 106 17.74 -3.11 12.88
N THR A 107 17.87 -3.51 14.13
CA THR A 107 18.29 -4.88 14.44
C THR A 107 17.20 -5.81 13.96
N ALA A 108 17.52 -6.71 13.02
CA ALA A 108 16.56 -7.71 12.53
C ALA A 108 15.97 -8.48 13.73
N GLY A 109 14.64 -8.53 13.83
CA GLY A 109 13.92 -9.19 14.93
C GLY A 109 13.40 -8.26 16.04
N SER A 110 13.60 -6.95 15.94
CA SER A 110 13.00 -5.95 16.85
C SER A 110 11.50 -5.78 16.59
N ILE A 111 10.68 -5.65 17.65
CA ILE A 111 9.26 -5.30 17.52
C ILE A 111 9.16 -3.80 17.24
N ILE A 112 8.47 -3.42 16.15
CA ILE A 112 8.15 -2.03 15.80
C ILE A 112 6.68 -1.81 16.13
N ASN A 113 6.39 -0.84 17.00
CA ASN A 113 5.04 -0.58 17.52
C ASN A 113 4.54 0.86 17.27
N ASP A 114 5.24 1.61 16.42
CA ASP A 114 5.00 3.02 16.11
C ASP A 114 5.06 3.31 14.59
N LYS A 115 4.98 2.27 13.75
CA LYS A 115 5.04 2.38 12.28
C LYS A 115 3.98 1.53 11.61
N GLY A 116 3.51 2.00 10.46
CA GLY A 116 2.42 1.42 9.69
C GLY A 116 1.07 2.05 10.02
N TYR A 117 0.02 1.51 9.39
CA TYR A 117 -1.35 1.97 9.53
C TYR A 117 -2.33 0.79 9.58
N ILE A 118 -3.43 1.00 10.30
CA ILE A 118 -4.63 0.16 10.24
C ILE A 118 -5.75 1.03 9.68
N ILE A 119 -6.38 0.58 8.60
CA ILE A 119 -7.51 1.28 7.98
C ILE A 119 -8.76 0.44 8.20
N GLN A 120 -9.79 1.05 8.77
CA GLN A 120 -11.08 0.42 9.04
C GLN A 120 -12.18 1.21 8.35
N SER A 121 -13.13 0.55 7.73
CA SER A 121 -14.20 1.23 7.00
C SER A 121 -15.55 0.56 7.22
N SER A 122 -16.63 1.33 7.06
CA SER A 122 -18.00 0.82 7.23
C SER A 122 -18.46 -0.10 6.08
N LYS A 123 -17.80 0.00 4.92
CA LYS A 123 -17.99 -0.86 3.74
C LYS A 123 -16.65 -1.20 3.11
N GLU A 124 -16.65 -2.06 2.09
CA GLU A 124 -15.45 -2.47 1.39
C GLU A 124 -14.77 -1.30 0.64
N VAL A 125 -13.48 -1.14 0.91
CA VAL A 125 -12.61 -0.16 0.24
C VAL A 125 -11.33 -0.82 -0.27
N TYR A 126 -10.72 -0.22 -1.27
CA TYR A 126 -9.34 -0.44 -1.69
C TYR A 126 -8.42 0.52 -0.95
N VAL A 127 -7.27 0.04 -0.47
CA VAL A 127 -6.20 0.90 0.06
C VAL A 127 -4.86 0.58 -0.59
N GLY A 128 -4.26 1.56 -1.25
CA GLY A 128 -2.96 1.44 -1.91
C GLY A 128 -1.94 2.39 -1.30
N VAL A 129 -0.77 1.88 -0.99
CA VAL A 129 0.40 2.67 -0.60
C VAL A 129 1.17 3.04 -1.87
N ARG A 130 1.54 4.32 -2.00
CA ARG A 130 2.39 4.82 -3.08
C ARG A 130 3.60 5.52 -2.48
N VAL A 131 4.77 5.20 -3.01
CA VAL A 131 6.05 5.79 -2.58
C VAL A 131 6.83 6.25 -3.80
N PHE A 132 7.50 7.40 -3.68
CA PHE A 132 8.34 7.98 -4.72
C PHE A 132 9.68 8.35 -4.11
N GLY A 133 10.74 7.85 -4.73
CA GLY A 133 12.12 8.07 -4.31
C GLY A 133 12.83 9.08 -5.19
N ASP A 134 13.68 9.89 -4.56
CA ASP A 134 14.57 10.82 -5.24
C ASP A 134 15.81 11.10 -4.36
N SER A 135 16.75 11.85 -4.91
CA SER A 135 17.86 12.48 -4.20
C SER A 135 17.39 13.67 -3.36
N GLN A 136 18.23 14.13 -2.41
CA GLN A 136 17.88 15.18 -1.44
C GLN A 136 17.38 16.47 -2.11
N GLY A 137 18.09 16.96 -3.12
CA GLY A 137 17.71 18.15 -3.89
C GLY A 137 16.82 17.86 -5.11
N GLY A 138 16.52 16.60 -5.40
CA GLY A 138 15.75 16.20 -6.58
C GLY A 138 14.25 16.42 -6.43
N SER A 139 13.57 16.58 -7.57
CA SER A 139 12.09 16.62 -7.68
C SER A 139 11.59 15.88 -8.91
N SER A 140 12.43 15.04 -9.52
CA SER A 140 12.11 14.27 -10.73
C SER A 140 11.52 12.89 -10.42
N PHE A 141 11.61 12.44 -9.16
CA PHE A 141 11.08 11.17 -8.67
C PHE A 141 11.41 9.96 -9.59
N PRO A 142 12.70 9.69 -9.85
CA PRO A 142 13.13 8.66 -10.80
C PRO A 142 12.76 7.23 -10.39
N GLN A 143 12.42 7.01 -9.12
CA GLN A 143 12.01 5.70 -8.60
C GLN A 143 10.62 5.80 -7.97
N ALA A 144 9.78 4.80 -8.18
CA ALA A 144 8.46 4.72 -7.56
C ALA A 144 8.12 3.28 -7.21
N GLY A 145 7.38 3.12 -6.12
CA GLY A 145 6.89 1.85 -5.65
C GLY A 145 5.41 1.93 -5.29
N ALA A 146 4.75 0.79 -5.36
CA ALA A 146 3.38 0.66 -4.89
C ALA A 146 3.22 -0.66 -4.15
N MET A 147 2.50 -0.61 -3.04
CA MET A 147 2.07 -1.79 -2.31
C MET A 147 0.57 -1.69 -2.14
N THR A 148 -0.14 -2.78 -2.35
CA THR A 148 -1.54 -2.82 -1.95
C THR A 148 -1.66 -3.45 -0.58
N SER A 149 -2.48 -2.86 0.27
CA SER A 149 -2.80 -3.46 1.56
C SER A 149 -3.50 -4.79 1.37
N LYS A 150 -3.35 -5.65 2.37
CA LYS A 150 -4.12 -6.87 2.48
C LYS A 150 -5.18 -6.68 3.55
N GLY A 151 -6.36 -7.19 3.24
CA GLY A 151 -7.54 -7.09 4.10
C GLY A 151 -7.45 -7.98 5.35
N LYS A 152 -8.60 -8.46 5.84
CA LYS A 152 -8.68 -9.50 6.91
C LYS A 152 -7.81 -10.73 6.66
N SER A 153 -7.57 -11.10 5.40
CA SER A 153 -6.68 -12.20 5.01
C SER A 153 -5.19 -11.96 5.35
N ALA A 154 -4.82 -10.75 5.81
CA ALA A 154 -3.48 -10.39 6.23
C ALA A 154 -3.13 -10.79 7.68
N LEU A 155 -4.11 -11.22 8.50
CA LEU A 155 -3.91 -11.60 9.91
C LEU A 155 -3.03 -12.86 10.12
N GLY A 156 -2.39 -13.37 9.07
CA GLY A 156 -1.44 -14.45 9.14
C GLY A 156 -0.12 -14.03 9.82
N LYS A 157 0.55 -14.99 10.46
CA LYS A 157 1.86 -14.76 11.11
C LYS A 157 3.05 -14.83 10.14
N SER A 158 2.80 -15.06 8.85
CA SER A 158 3.86 -15.15 7.83
C SER A 158 3.89 -13.90 6.96
N PHE A 159 5.04 -13.24 6.97
CA PHE A 159 5.32 -12.13 6.06
C PHE A 159 6.17 -12.65 4.90
N LYS A 160 5.80 -12.31 3.67
CA LYS A 160 6.68 -12.47 2.50
C LYS A 160 7.24 -11.09 2.18
N ALA A 161 8.55 -10.91 2.36
CA ALA A 161 9.25 -9.76 1.80
C ALA A 161 9.27 -9.93 0.27
N GLY A 162 8.83 -8.89 -0.44
CA GLY A 162 8.96 -8.79 -1.89
C GLY A 162 10.38 -8.43 -2.29
#